data_AF-A0A255RHG8-F1
#
_entry.id   AF-A0A255RHG8-F1
#
_cell.length_a   1.000
_cell.length_b   1.000
_cell.length_c   1.000
_cell.angle_alpha   90.00
_cell.angle_beta   90.00
_cell.angle_gamma   90.00
#
_symmetry.space_group_name_H-M   'P 1'
#
loop_
_entity.id
_entity.type
_entity.pdbx_description
1 polymer ?
#
loop_
_entity_poly.entity_id
_entity_poly.type
_entity_poly.pdbx_seq_one_letter_code
_entity_poly.pdbx_strand_id
1 'polypeptide(L)'
;MNSQETRCNWLDIAKGITIMLMVMGHSSIPHSFAAFIWAFHMPLFFIAAGWTTNWEKRTFFEYCIHRTKTLMLPFVSYSIIVCLILSHHNSWKGVGYLLSHGWEGYPLWFIPVLFVASVISRAVYEVKSTYFRLMLIFSLAMVGVVLDNNNIYLPWAMSSVPYASFLVAWGGYIKHIVSPEKSNKIWILLCFAITLGISLFYRLDMAWNNITPVIPLTIGAVSGTIMVFMLSSLIEKKCKTLSKIL
;
A
#
# COMPACT_ATOMS: atom_id res chain seq x y z
N MET A 1 -2.03 -29.95 -17.81
CA MET A 1 -3.13 -29.03 -17.50
C MET A 1 -2.53 -27.79 -16.85
N ASN A 2 -2.40 -26.69 -17.59
CA ASN A 2 -1.91 -25.43 -17.04
C ASN A 2 -2.91 -24.92 -16.00
N SER A 3 -2.53 -24.91 -14.73
CA SER A 3 -3.19 -24.08 -13.74
C SER A 3 -2.93 -22.62 -14.12
N GLN A 4 -3.77 -22.06 -14.99
CA GLN A 4 -3.93 -20.62 -15.09
C GLN A 4 -4.28 -20.14 -13.67
N GLU A 5 -3.30 -19.56 -12.97
CA GLU A 5 -3.55 -18.79 -11.76
C GLU A 5 -4.70 -17.83 -12.09
N THR A 6 -5.88 -18.10 -11.56
CA THR A 6 -7.07 -17.30 -11.78
C THR A 6 -6.79 -15.91 -11.24
N ARG A 7 -6.51 -14.98 -12.15
CA ARG A 7 -6.26 -13.57 -11.84
C ARG A 7 -7.43 -13.06 -10.99
N CYS A 8 -7.12 -12.58 -9.77
CA CYS A 8 -8.11 -11.99 -8.88
C CYS A 8 -8.57 -10.64 -9.44
N ASN A 9 -9.55 -10.67 -10.35
CA ASN A 9 -10.03 -9.47 -11.05
C ASN A 9 -10.55 -8.40 -10.08
N TRP A 10 -11.20 -8.79 -8.97
CA TRP A 10 -11.61 -7.83 -7.93
C TRP A 10 -10.43 -7.04 -7.33
N LEU A 11 -9.24 -7.62 -7.23
CA LEU A 11 -8.10 -6.91 -6.66
C LEU A 11 -7.54 -5.87 -7.65
N ASP A 12 -7.61 -6.15 -8.94
CA ASP A 12 -7.26 -5.17 -9.97
C ASP A 12 -8.29 -4.02 -10.01
N ILE A 13 -9.58 -4.33 -9.84
CA ILE A 13 -10.63 -3.31 -9.64
C ILE A 13 -10.33 -2.47 -8.39
N ALA A 14 -9.93 -3.10 -7.27
CA ALA A 14 -9.60 -2.40 -6.03
C ALA A 14 -8.45 -1.42 -6.21
N LYS A 15 -7.38 -1.83 -6.87
CA LYS A 15 -6.25 -0.94 -7.21
C LYS A 15 -6.71 0.21 -8.10
N GLY A 16 -7.53 -0.05 -9.12
CA GLY A 16 -8.09 0.98 -10.00
C GLY A 16 -8.92 2.02 -9.23
N ILE A 17 -9.84 1.57 -8.37
CA ILE A 17 -10.63 2.43 -7.48
C ILE A 17 -9.70 3.27 -6.60
N THR A 18 -8.67 2.66 -6.03
CA THR A 18 -7.73 3.34 -5.14
C THR A 18 -6.91 4.41 -5.85
N ILE A 19 -6.46 4.17 -7.08
CA ILE A 19 -5.76 5.17 -7.90
C ILE A 19 -6.69 6.36 -8.19
N MET A 20 -7.96 6.10 -8.55
CA MET A 20 -8.94 7.18 -8.76
C MET A 20 -9.17 7.99 -7.48
N LEU A 21 -9.34 7.32 -6.34
CA LEU A 21 -9.51 7.99 -5.05
C LEU A 21 -8.29 8.81 -4.66
N MET A 22 -7.08 8.31 -4.90
CA MET A 22 -5.83 9.06 -4.65
C MET A 22 -5.82 10.39 -5.44
N VAL A 23 -6.16 10.37 -6.72
CA VAL A 23 -6.25 11.58 -7.55
C VAL A 23 -7.32 12.53 -7.01
N MET A 24 -8.49 12.01 -6.63
CA MET A 24 -9.55 12.81 -6.02
C MET A 24 -9.13 13.43 -4.67
N GLY A 25 -8.41 12.69 -3.83
CA GLY A 25 -7.94 13.14 -2.53
C GLY A 25 -6.91 14.27 -2.58
N HIS A 26 -6.26 14.47 -3.73
CA HIS A 26 -5.38 15.61 -4.01
C HIS A 26 -6.05 16.70 -4.86
N SER A 27 -7.33 16.54 -5.19
CA SER A 27 -8.14 17.57 -5.85
C SER A 27 -8.80 18.48 -4.81
N SER A 28 -9.38 19.60 -5.24
CA SER A 28 -10.05 20.60 -4.37
C SER A 28 -11.40 20.12 -3.78
N ILE A 29 -11.44 18.91 -3.20
CA ILE A 29 -12.59 18.35 -2.51
C ILE A 29 -12.61 18.77 -1.03
N PRO A 30 -13.76 18.70 -0.33
CA PRO A 30 -13.82 19.04 1.08
C PRO A 30 -12.88 18.17 1.93
N HIS A 31 -12.24 18.78 2.92
CA HIS A 31 -11.20 18.14 3.75
C HIS A 31 -11.66 16.83 4.39
N SER A 32 -12.92 16.72 4.80
CA SER A 32 -13.48 15.49 5.39
C SER A 32 -13.45 14.30 4.42
N PHE A 33 -13.73 14.53 3.13
CA PHE A 33 -13.64 13.48 2.11
C PHE A 33 -12.18 13.12 1.81
N ALA A 34 -11.30 14.11 1.75
CA ALA A 34 -9.87 13.87 1.56
C ALA A 34 -9.28 13.07 2.73
N ALA A 35 -9.59 13.43 3.97
CA ALA A 35 -9.16 12.73 5.18
C ALA A 35 -9.61 11.26 5.20
N PHE A 36 -10.85 10.98 4.78
CA PHE A 36 -11.36 9.62 4.64
C PHE A 36 -10.53 8.80 3.63
N ILE A 37 -10.23 9.37 2.46
CA ILE A 37 -9.41 8.72 1.43
C ILE A 37 -7.97 8.49 1.95
N TRP A 38 -7.40 9.49 2.61
CA TRP A 38 -6.04 9.44 3.14
C TRP A 38 -5.82 8.31 4.15
N ALA A 39 -6.87 7.92 4.88
CA ALA A 39 -6.81 6.86 5.87
C ALA A 39 -6.40 5.48 5.30
N PHE A 40 -6.70 5.17 4.03
CA PHE A 40 -6.50 3.81 3.51
C PHE A 40 -5.91 3.70 2.11
N HIS A 41 -5.90 4.75 1.28
CA HIS A 41 -5.48 4.61 -0.13
C HIS A 41 -4.03 4.12 -0.29
N MET A 42 -3.05 4.68 0.43
CA MET A 42 -1.68 4.18 0.39
C MET A 42 -1.51 2.83 1.09
N PRO A 43 -2.03 2.61 2.32
CA PRO A 43 -1.97 1.31 2.99
C PRO A 43 -2.51 0.15 2.16
N LEU A 44 -3.56 0.40 1.35
CA LEU A 44 -4.17 -0.61 0.50
C LEU A 44 -3.16 -1.26 -0.43
N PHE A 45 -2.26 -0.50 -1.06
CA PHE A 45 -1.29 -1.09 -1.97
C PHE A 45 -0.24 -1.94 -1.25
N PHE A 46 0.18 -1.55 -0.03
CA PHE A 46 1.09 -2.34 0.79
C PHE A 46 0.44 -3.65 1.25
N ILE A 47 -0.78 -3.57 1.77
CA ILE A 47 -1.56 -4.75 2.19
C ILE A 47 -1.84 -5.66 0.99
N ALA A 48 -2.22 -5.11 -0.16
CA ALA A 48 -2.46 -5.86 -1.41
C ALA A 48 -1.20 -6.55 -1.92
N ALA A 49 -0.02 -5.94 -1.77
CA ALA A 49 1.25 -6.55 -2.14
C ALA A 49 1.55 -7.77 -1.26
N GLY A 50 1.28 -7.70 0.04
CA GLY A 50 1.38 -8.84 0.96
C GLY A 50 0.36 -9.93 0.69
N TRP A 51 -0.87 -9.52 0.42
CA TRP A 51 -2.00 -10.41 0.12
C TRP A 51 -1.73 -11.30 -1.09
N THR A 52 -1.19 -10.73 -2.17
CA THR A 52 -0.92 -11.45 -3.42
C THR A 52 0.38 -12.22 -3.43
N THR A 53 1.28 -11.95 -2.48
CA THR A 53 2.56 -12.65 -2.43
C THR A 53 2.36 -14.08 -1.94
N ASN A 54 2.79 -15.02 -2.77
CA ASN A 54 3.07 -16.38 -2.33
C ASN A 54 4.49 -16.42 -1.75
N TRP A 55 4.57 -16.42 -0.42
CA TRP A 55 5.82 -16.32 0.33
C TRP A 55 6.70 -17.56 0.24
N GLU A 56 6.15 -18.72 -0.15
CA GLU A 56 6.85 -20.01 -0.21
C GLU A 56 7.29 -20.39 -1.64
N LYS A 57 6.68 -19.79 -2.67
CA LYS A 57 6.88 -20.18 -4.08
C LYS A 57 8.28 -19.89 -4.63
N ARG A 58 8.97 -18.86 -4.13
CA ARG A 58 10.25 -18.36 -4.68
C ARG A 58 11.31 -18.30 -3.59
N THR A 59 12.56 -18.57 -3.96
CA THR A 59 13.70 -18.29 -3.08
C THR A 59 13.80 -16.78 -2.83
N PHE A 60 14.48 -16.38 -1.74
CA PHE A 60 14.67 -14.96 -1.43
C PHE A 60 15.27 -14.18 -2.62
N PHE A 61 16.31 -14.74 -3.25
CA PHE A 61 17.00 -14.10 -4.37
C PHE A 61 16.11 -13.96 -5.61
N GLU A 62 15.38 -15.02 -5.98
CA GLU A 62 14.40 -14.97 -7.09
C GLU A 62 13.29 -13.95 -6.82
N TYR A 63 12.83 -13.85 -5.58
CA TYR A 63 11.84 -12.86 -5.18
C TYR A 63 12.37 -11.44 -5.36
N CYS A 64 13.59 -11.16 -4.92
CA CYS A 64 14.24 -9.86 -5.10
C CYS A 64 14.38 -9.50 -6.58
N ILE A 65 14.90 -10.41 -7.42
CA ILE A 65 15.01 -10.17 -8.87
C ILE A 65 13.64 -9.89 -9.48
N HIS A 66 12.63 -10.69 -9.15
CA HIS A 66 11.28 -10.50 -9.66
C HIS A 66 10.71 -9.12 -9.26
N ARG A 67 10.87 -8.71 -8.00
CA ARG A 67 10.43 -7.40 -7.52
C ARG A 67 11.20 -6.25 -8.16
N THR A 68 12.50 -6.40 -8.40
CA THR A 68 13.31 -5.40 -9.13
C THR A 68 12.78 -5.22 -10.55
N LYS A 69 12.53 -6.30 -11.29
CA LYS A 69 12.01 -6.24 -12.66
C LYS A 69 10.59 -5.66 -12.74
N THR A 70 9.75 -5.95 -11.76
CA THR A 70 8.32 -5.55 -11.77
C THR A 70 8.04 -4.18 -11.17
N LEU A 71 8.90 -3.68 -10.26
CA LEU A 71 8.71 -2.40 -9.58
C LEU A 71 9.81 -1.39 -9.90
N MET A 72 11.08 -1.77 -9.69
CA MET A 72 12.20 -0.83 -9.82
C MET A 72 12.49 -0.46 -11.27
N LEU A 73 12.39 -1.41 -12.20
CA LEU A 73 12.62 -1.11 -13.61
C LEU A 73 11.60 -0.08 -14.17
N PRO A 74 10.27 -0.26 -14.04
CA PRO A 74 9.30 0.77 -14.42
C PRO A 74 9.51 2.10 -13.69
N PHE A 75 9.87 2.05 -12.41
CA PHE A 75 10.14 3.25 -11.61
C PHE A 75 11.34 4.04 -12.13
N VAL A 76 12.45 3.38 -12.47
CA VAL A 76 13.64 4.04 -13.05
C VAL A 76 13.29 4.62 -14.41
N SER A 77 12.57 3.88 -15.27
CA SER A 77 12.11 4.40 -16.56
C SER A 77 11.26 5.66 -16.40
N TYR A 78 10.28 5.66 -15.50
CA TYR A 78 9.45 6.84 -15.24
C TYR A 78 10.23 7.99 -14.61
N SER A 79 11.16 7.68 -13.70
CA SER A 79 12.03 8.67 -13.08
C SER A 79 12.90 9.39 -14.12
N ILE A 80 13.45 8.66 -15.08
CA ILE A 80 14.21 9.24 -16.20
C ILE A 80 13.33 10.17 -17.02
N ILE A 81 12.10 9.75 -17.35
CA ILE A 81 11.15 10.60 -18.10
C ILE A 81 10.86 11.90 -17.33
N VAL A 82 10.59 11.84 -16.03
CA VAL A 82 10.36 13.04 -15.20
C VAL A 82 11.60 13.93 -15.18
N CYS A 83 12.80 13.37 -15.02
CA CYS A 83 14.04 14.14 -15.08
C CYS A 83 14.22 14.84 -16.44
N LEU A 84 13.91 14.17 -17.55
CA LEU A 84 13.96 14.76 -18.89
C LEU A 84 12.97 15.92 -19.03
N ILE A 85 11.74 15.77 -18.55
CA ILE A 85 10.73 16.84 -18.55
C ILE A 85 11.20 18.05 -17.72
N LEU A 86 11.70 17.82 -16.51
CA LEU A 86 12.23 18.88 -15.64
C LEU A 86 13.43 19.59 -16.27
N SER A 87 14.29 18.85 -16.96
CA SER A 87 15.43 19.43 -17.69
C SER A 87 14.97 20.31 -18.86
N HIS A 88 13.93 19.89 -19.58
CA HIS A 88 13.37 20.67 -20.70
C HIS A 88 12.73 21.98 -20.22
N HIS A 89 12.04 21.97 -19.08
CA HIS A 89 11.45 23.17 -18.48
C HIS A 89 12.43 24.00 -17.64
N ASN A 90 13.74 23.75 -17.77
CA ASN A 90 14.81 24.45 -17.05
C ASN A 90 14.61 24.47 -15.51
N SER A 91 13.86 23.49 -14.99
CA SER A 91 13.51 23.32 -13.57
C SER A 91 14.38 22.25 -12.90
N TRP A 92 15.33 21.66 -13.64
CA TRP A 92 16.24 20.63 -13.14
C TRP A 92 17.27 21.20 -12.18
N LYS A 93 17.23 20.73 -10.92
CA LYS A 93 18.14 21.16 -9.84
C LYS A 93 19.35 20.24 -9.62
N GLY A 94 19.56 19.26 -10.50
CA GLY A 94 20.67 18.31 -10.41
C GLY A 94 20.36 17.02 -9.66
N VAL A 95 21.24 16.03 -9.82
CA VAL A 95 21.11 14.70 -9.22
C VAL A 95 21.20 14.75 -7.70
N GLY A 96 22.04 15.62 -7.13
CA GLY A 96 22.14 15.78 -5.68
C GLY A 96 20.85 16.25 -5.03
N TYR A 97 20.11 17.16 -5.69
CA TYR A 97 18.79 17.59 -5.24
C TYR A 97 17.77 16.45 -5.36
N LEU A 98 17.77 15.70 -6.46
CA LEU A 98 16.90 14.52 -6.64
C LEU A 98 17.13 13.45 -5.54
N LEU A 99 18.39 13.18 -5.19
CA LEU A 99 18.74 12.20 -4.16
C LEU A 99 18.31 12.64 -2.75
N SER A 100 18.28 13.94 -2.48
CA SER A 100 17.94 14.50 -1.17
C SER A 100 16.45 14.82 -1.00
N HIS A 101 15.83 15.42 -2.03
CA HIS A 101 14.47 15.95 -1.99
C HIS A 101 13.47 15.15 -2.84
N GLY A 102 13.95 14.19 -3.64
CA GLY A 102 13.09 13.40 -4.53
C GLY A 102 12.58 14.20 -5.73
N TRP A 103 11.41 13.82 -6.23
CA TRP A 103 10.84 14.32 -7.49
C TRP A 103 9.85 15.46 -7.25
N GLU A 104 10.24 16.56 -6.60
CA GLU A 104 9.48 17.84 -6.58
C GLU A 104 7.94 17.73 -6.50
N GLY A 105 7.41 16.98 -5.52
CA GLY A 105 5.96 16.82 -5.31
C GLY A 105 5.28 15.73 -6.13
N TYR A 106 5.99 15.10 -7.09
CA TYR A 106 5.53 13.86 -7.72
C TYR A 106 5.58 12.71 -6.70
N PRO A 107 4.48 11.96 -6.48
CA PRO A 107 4.37 10.94 -5.44
C PRO A 107 5.10 9.62 -5.80
N LEU A 108 6.31 9.74 -6.36
CA LEU A 108 7.14 8.60 -6.78
C LEU A 108 7.81 7.86 -5.61
N TRP A 109 7.83 8.48 -4.43
CA TRP A 109 8.36 7.91 -3.18
C TRP A 109 7.76 6.54 -2.86
N PHE A 110 6.50 6.31 -3.24
CA PHE A 110 5.77 5.08 -2.91
C PHE A 110 6.43 3.81 -3.47
N ILE A 111 6.98 3.86 -4.69
CA ILE A 111 7.48 2.65 -5.36
C ILE A 111 8.77 2.13 -4.72
N PRO A 112 9.80 2.97 -4.43
CA PRO A 112 10.95 2.57 -3.62
C PRO A 112 10.57 2.02 -2.26
N VAL A 113 9.66 2.69 -1.54
CA VAL A 113 9.20 2.23 -0.22
C VAL A 113 8.50 0.87 -0.34
N LEU A 114 7.63 0.66 -1.32
CA LEU A 114 6.97 -0.62 -1.57
C LEU A 114 7.97 -1.74 -1.88
N PHE A 115 9.00 -1.44 -2.67
CA PHE A 115 10.04 -2.41 -3.00
C PHE A 115 10.81 -2.84 -1.76
N VAL A 116 11.37 -1.88 -1.01
CA VAL A 116 12.14 -2.18 0.22
C VAL A 116 11.26 -2.89 1.24
N ALA A 117 10.03 -2.40 1.44
CA ALA A 117 9.08 -3.00 2.36
C ALA A 117 8.75 -4.46 1.99
N SER A 118 8.61 -4.74 0.69
CA SER A 118 8.37 -6.10 0.17
C SER A 118 9.56 -7.03 0.37
N VAL A 119 10.79 -6.53 0.23
CA VAL A 119 12.02 -7.31 0.47
C VAL A 119 12.20 -7.63 1.95
N ILE A 120 12.03 -6.65 2.83
CA ILE A 120 12.06 -6.86 4.29
C ILE A 120 10.99 -7.87 4.70
N SER A 121 9.77 -7.72 4.18
CA SER A 121 8.68 -8.67 4.48
C SER A 121 9.04 -10.07 4.02
N ARG A 122 9.66 -10.24 2.85
CA ARG A 122 10.11 -11.56 2.38
C ARG A 122 11.15 -12.17 3.31
N ALA A 123 12.10 -11.37 3.83
CA ALA A 123 13.08 -11.82 4.81
C ALA A 123 12.41 -12.25 6.12
N VAL A 124 11.41 -11.50 6.59
CA VAL A 124 10.61 -11.86 7.77
C VAL A 124 9.90 -13.21 7.58
N TYR A 125 9.42 -13.52 6.37
CA TYR A 125 8.78 -14.81 6.06
C TYR A 125 9.74 -16.00 5.95
N GLU A 126 11.07 -15.81 5.92
CA GLU A 126 12.05 -16.90 6.07
C GLU A 126 12.04 -17.50 7.49
N VAL A 127 11.54 -16.75 8.46
CA VAL A 127 11.38 -17.24 9.83
C VAL A 127 10.26 -18.29 9.87
N LYS A 128 10.66 -19.53 10.16
CA LYS A 128 9.75 -20.69 10.28
C LYS A 128 8.82 -20.58 11.49
N SER A 129 9.31 -20.07 12.61
CA SER A 129 8.49 -19.91 13.83
C SER A 129 7.48 -18.78 13.67
N THR A 130 6.18 -19.12 13.64
CA THR A 130 5.09 -18.13 13.55
C THR A 130 5.14 -17.10 14.67
N TYR A 131 5.47 -17.52 15.90
CA TYR A 131 5.58 -16.61 17.04
C TYR A 131 6.70 -15.57 16.83
N PHE A 132 7.92 -16.02 16.47
CA PHE A 132 9.04 -15.12 16.23
C PHE A 132 8.79 -14.21 15.02
N ARG A 133 8.14 -14.75 13.98
CA ARG A 133 7.74 -13.97 12.80
C ARG A 133 6.77 -12.85 13.15
N LEU A 134 5.73 -13.13 13.97
CA LEU A 134 4.81 -12.11 14.44
C LEU A 134 5.51 -11.06 15.31
N MET A 135 6.42 -11.49 16.20
CA MET A 135 7.21 -10.56 17.01
C MET A 135 8.02 -9.59 16.15
N LEU A 136 8.66 -10.08 15.07
CA LEU A 136 9.38 -9.22 14.11
C LEU A 136 8.46 -8.26 13.35
N ILE A 137 7.25 -8.70 12.99
CA ILE A 137 6.26 -7.86 12.30
C ILE A 137 5.84 -6.71 13.21
N PHE A 138 5.50 -6.99 14.47
CA PHE A 138 5.13 -5.94 15.42
C PHE A 138 6.31 -5.05 15.80
N SER A 139 7.54 -5.58 15.86
CA SER A 139 8.72 -4.74 16.08
C SER A 139 8.95 -3.74 14.94
N LEU A 140 8.65 -4.11 13.68
CA LEU A 140 8.74 -3.18 12.55
C LEU A 140 7.78 -1.99 12.68
N ALA A 141 6.55 -2.23 13.16
CA ALA A 141 5.62 -1.14 13.46
C ALA A 141 6.15 -0.23 14.58
N MET A 142 6.74 -0.81 15.63
CA MET A 142 7.35 -0.04 16.72
C MET A 142 8.54 0.80 16.26
N VAL A 143 9.39 0.27 15.37
CA VAL A 143 10.49 1.05 14.77
C VAL A 143 9.93 2.26 14.01
N GLY A 144 8.83 2.08 13.25
CA GLY A 144 8.15 3.19 12.58
C GLY A 144 7.69 4.28 13.55
N VAL A 145 7.11 3.88 14.69
CA VAL A 145 6.65 4.80 15.75
C VAL A 145 7.81 5.54 16.39
N VAL A 146 8.93 4.85 16.65
CA VAL A 146 10.15 5.49 17.17
C VAL A 146 10.68 6.52 16.19
N LEU A 147 10.67 6.24 14.88
CA LEU A 147 11.09 7.21 13.87
C LEU A 147 10.17 8.43 13.81
N ASP A 148 8.86 8.24 13.90
CA ASP A 148 7.86 9.33 13.92
C ASP A 148 8.03 10.22 15.16
N ASN A 149 8.07 9.62 16.35
CA ASN A 149 8.22 10.35 17.61
C ASN A 149 9.53 11.16 17.70
N ASN A 150 10.60 10.71 17.04
CA ASN A 150 11.88 11.42 16.99
C ASN A 150 11.98 12.38 15.79
N ASN A 151 10.91 12.55 14.99
CA ASN A 151 10.88 13.36 13.78
C ASN A 151 12.01 13.02 12.79
N ILE A 152 12.34 11.73 12.66
CA ILE A 152 13.40 11.26 11.77
C ILE A 152 12.80 11.04 10.38
N TYR A 153 13.10 11.96 9.46
CA TYR A 153 12.71 11.87 8.06
C TYR A 153 13.91 11.50 7.19
N LEU A 154 13.79 10.39 6.48
CA LEU A 154 14.79 9.95 5.51
C LEU A 154 14.37 10.37 4.10
N PRO A 155 15.33 10.60 3.18
CA PRO A 155 15.02 10.87 1.78
C PRO A 155 14.07 9.82 1.20
N TRP A 156 13.23 10.27 0.26
CA TRP A 156 12.27 9.41 -0.46
C TRP A 156 11.26 8.68 0.44
N ALA A 157 10.90 9.29 1.58
CA ALA A 157 9.98 8.72 2.57
C ALA A 157 10.44 7.36 3.12
N MET A 158 11.76 7.09 3.12
CA MET A 158 12.31 5.82 3.59
C MET A 158 12.10 5.60 5.10
N SER A 159 11.81 6.65 5.86
CA SER A 159 11.42 6.54 7.28
C SER A 159 10.12 5.73 7.46
N SER A 160 9.28 5.63 6.44
CA SER A 160 8.03 4.87 6.46
C SER A 160 8.19 3.39 6.13
N VAL A 161 9.38 2.96 5.70
CA VAL A 161 9.66 1.55 5.35
C VAL A 161 9.30 0.57 6.47
N PRO A 162 9.63 0.81 7.76
CA PRO A 162 9.29 -0.14 8.81
C PRO A 162 7.77 -0.35 8.96
N TYR A 163 6.98 0.72 8.94
CA TYR A 163 5.53 0.63 9.00
C TYR A 163 4.93 0.01 7.72
N ALA A 164 5.47 0.36 6.55
CA ALA A 164 5.10 -0.26 5.28
C ALA A 164 5.40 -1.77 5.27
N SER A 165 6.55 -2.21 5.79
CA SER A 165 6.90 -3.62 5.95
C SER A 165 5.93 -4.35 6.87
N PHE A 166 5.53 -3.70 7.98
CA PHE A 166 4.47 -4.22 8.84
C PHE A 166 3.17 -4.44 8.04
N LEU A 167 2.70 -3.44 7.27
CA LEU A 167 1.48 -3.55 6.47
C LEU A 167 1.55 -4.63 5.39
N VAL A 168 2.68 -4.75 4.69
CA VAL A 168 2.90 -5.81 3.69
C VAL A 168 2.89 -7.19 4.36
N ALA A 169 3.66 -7.38 5.43
CA ALA A 169 3.68 -8.67 6.11
C ALA A 169 2.32 -9.02 6.72
N TRP A 170 1.65 -8.05 7.33
CA TRP A 170 0.31 -8.20 7.92
C TRP A 170 -0.74 -8.55 6.85
N GLY A 171 -0.68 -7.95 5.66
CA GLY A 171 -1.55 -8.31 4.54
C GLY A 171 -1.44 -9.79 4.13
N GLY A 172 -0.26 -10.39 4.30
CA GLY A 172 -0.05 -11.82 4.11
C GLY A 172 -0.77 -12.71 5.12
N TYR A 173 -1.11 -12.20 6.31
CA TYR A 173 -1.95 -12.90 7.30
C TYR A 173 -3.44 -12.60 7.11
N ILE A 174 -3.80 -11.34 6.84
CA ILE A 174 -5.21 -10.95 6.64
C ILE A 174 -5.85 -11.78 5.51
N LYS A 175 -5.09 -12.15 4.47
CA LYS A 175 -5.59 -12.96 3.35
C LYS A 175 -6.24 -14.29 3.75
N HIS A 176 -5.86 -14.85 4.91
CA HIS A 176 -6.41 -16.10 5.43
C HIS A 176 -7.66 -15.90 6.31
N ILE A 177 -7.85 -14.68 6.82
CA ILE A 177 -8.94 -14.34 7.74
C ILE A 177 -10.13 -13.77 6.95
N VAL A 178 -9.84 -12.90 5.98
CA VAL A 178 -10.84 -12.15 5.23
C VAL A 178 -11.02 -12.80 3.87
N SER A 179 -12.27 -13.13 3.53
CA SER A 179 -12.66 -13.59 2.21
C SER A 179 -13.56 -12.53 1.54
N PRO A 180 -13.00 -11.57 0.77
CA PRO A 180 -13.79 -10.50 0.15
C PRO A 180 -14.97 -11.02 -0.68
N GLU A 181 -14.78 -12.17 -1.32
CA GLU A 181 -15.79 -12.86 -2.13
C GLU A 181 -16.97 -13.42 -1.33
N LYS A 182 -16.88 -13.59 -0.02
CA LYS A 182 -18.00 -14.06 0.81
C LYS A 182 -18.67 -12.93 1.60
N SER A 183 -18.23 -11.69 1.40
CA SER A 183 -18.69 -10.56 2.18
C SER A 183 -20.12 -10.11 1.81
N ASN A 184 -20.76 -9.40 2.74
CA ASN A 184 -22.08 -8.79 2.60
C ASN A 184 -22.00 -7.27 2.79
N LYS A 185 -23.12 -6.58 2.54
CA LYS A 185 -23.18 -5.10 2.66
C LYS A 185 -22.97 -4.59 4.10
N ILE A 186 -23.32 -5.39 5.10
CA ILE A 186 -23.14 -5.04 6.52
C ILE A 186 -21.66 -4.91 6.86
N TRP A 187 -20.82 -5.85 6.44
CA TRP A 187 -19.38 -5.78 6.68
C TRP A 187 -18.73 -4.57 5.99
N ILE A 188 -19.19 -4.24 4.79
CA ILE A 188 -18.74 -3.02 4.08
C ILE A 188 -19.10 -1.78 4.87
N LEU A 189 -20.34 -1.68 5.37
CA LEU A 189 -20.80 -0.54 6.15
C LEU A 189 -20.05 -0.42 7.50
N LEU A 190 -19.76 -1.55 8.16
CA LEU A 190 -18.96 -1.57 9.38
C LEU A 190 -17.54 -1.08 9.12
N CYS A 191 -16.85 -1.61 8.10
CA CYS A 191 -15.51 -1.14 7.74
C CYS A 191 -15.50 0.34 7.34
N PHE A 192 -16.53 0.80 6.63
CA PHE A 192 -16.72 2.21 6.29
C PHE A 192 -16.85 3.06 7.56
N ALA A 193 -17.72 2.67 8.50
CA ALA A 193 -17.94 3.41 9.74
C ALA A 193 -16.68 3.49 10.62
N ILE A 194 -15.91 2.40 10.71
CA ILE A 194 -14.63 2.36 11.44
C ILE A 194 -13.62 3.33 10.79
N THR A 195 -13.44 3.22 9.47
CA THR A 195 -12.50 4.07 8.72
C THR A 195 -12.89 5.54 8.83
N LEU A 196 -14.19 5.85 8.66
CA LEU A 196 -14.72 7.19 8.78
C LEU A 196 -14.49 7.75 10.18
N GLY A 197 -14.90 7.00 11.22
CA GLY A 197 -14.73 7.41 12.61
C GLY A 197 -13.27 7.76 12.92
N ILE A 198 -12.31 6.93 12.52
CA ILE A 198 -10.89 7.17 12.76
C ILE A 198 -10.39 8.37 11.95
N SER A 199 -10.78 8.49 10.69
CA SER A 199 -10.36 9.59 9.79
C SER A 199 -10.84 10.98 10.21
N LEU A 200 -11.89 11.05 11.04
CA LEU A 200 -12.39 12.31 11.60
C LEU A 200 -11.46 12.85 12.70
N PHE A 201 -10.69 12.00 13.38
CA PHE A 201 -9.81 12.40 14.49
C PHE A 201 -8.33 12.34 14.14
N TYR A 202 -7.92 11.42 13.26
CA TYR A 202 -6.52 11.15 12.97
C TYR A 202 -6.27 11.10 11.46
N ARG A 203 -5.13 11.66 11.05
CA ARG A 203 -4.67 11.65 9.64
C ARG A 203 -3.45 10.75 9.52
N LEU A 204 -3.55 9.73 8.67
CA LEU A 204 -2.40 8.91 8.28
C LEU A 204 -1.64 9.59 7.14
N ASP A 205 -0.34 9.84 7.31
CA ASP A 205 0.52 10.34 6.22
C ASP A 205 1.84 9.55 6.17
N MET A 206 1.87 8.53 5.31
CA MET A 206 3.05 7.71 5.12
C MET A 206 4.13 8.37 4.26
N ALA A 207 3.90 9.51 3.59
CA ALA A 207 5.00 10.19 2.90
C ALA A 207 5.92 10.89 3.92
N TRP A 208 5.33 11.35 5.02
CA TRP A 208 6.01 12.02 6.12
C TRP A 208 6.14 11.15 7.37
N ASN A 209 5.96 9.83 7.27
CA ASN A 209 5.97 8.90 8.40
C ASN A 209 5.10 9.34 9.61
N ASN A 210 4.05 10.14 9.39
CA ASN A 210 3.09 10.49 10.42
C ASN A 210 2.12 9.33 10.60
N ILE A 211 2.44 8.49 11.58
CA ILE A 211 1.75 7.22 11.83
C ILE A 211 1.31 7.10 13.29
N THR A 212 1.41 8.17 14.08
CA THR A 212 0.97 8.20 15.48
C THR A 212 -0.40 8.89 15.62
N PRO A 213 -1.33 8.36 16.43
CA PRO A 213 -1.27 7.10 17.17
C PRO A 213 -1.44 5.85 16.28
N VAL A 214 -0.48 4.91 16.36
CA VAL A 214 -0.35 3.79 15.42
C VAL A 214 -1.52 2.81 15.43
N ILE A 215 -2.11 2.55 16.60
CA ILE A 215 -3.18 1.57 16.74
C ILE A 215 -4.44 2.00 15.98
N PRO A 216 -5.08 3.15 16.29
CA PRO A 216 -6.27 3.58 15.57
C PRO A 216 -5.96 3.81 14.08
N LEU A 217 -4.81 4.40 13.74
CA LEU A 217 -4.46 4.62 12.33
C LEU A 217 -4.33 3.30 11.55
N THR A 218 -3.73 2.27 12.16
CA THR A 218 -3.65 0.93 11.56
C THR A 218 -5.03 0.30 11.40
N ILE A 219 -5.90 0.42 12.41
CA ILE A 219 -7.28 -0.11 12.33
C ILE A 219 -8.06 0.58 11.20
N GLY A 220 -7.95 1.91 11.07
CA GLY A 220 -8.55 2.68 9.98
C GLY A 220 -8.02 2.27 8.62
N ALA A 221 -6.70 2.14 8.50
CA ALA A 221 -6.04 1.71 7.26
C ALA A 221 -6.45 0.30 6.81
N VAL A 222 -6.46 -0.66 7.75
CA VAL A 222 -6.83 -2.06 7.47
C VAL A 222 -8.32 -2.17 7.16
N SER A 223 -9.18 -1.51 7.93
CA SER A 223 -10.64 -1.54 7.69
C SER A 223 -11.00 -0.90 6.35
N GLY A 224 -10.42 0.26 6.02
CA GLY A 224 -10.67 0.93 4.73
C GLY A 224 -10.16 0.10 3.55
N THR A 225 -9.01 -0.57 3.72
CA THR A 225 -8.49 -1.50 2.71
C THR A 225 -9.46 -2.67 2.47
N ILE A 226 -9.92 -3.31 3.55
CA ILE A 226 -10.87 -4.43 3.48
C ILE A 226 -12.20 -3.97 2.85
N MET A 227 -12.68 -2.77 3.20
CA MET A 227 -13.88 -2.17 2.60
C MET A 227 -13.76 -2.11 1.08
N VAL A 228 -12.66 -1.57 0.55
CA VAL A 228 -12.44 -1.49 -0.90
C VAL A 228 -12.37 -2.88 -1.52
N PHE A 229 -11.67 -3.84 -0.90
CA PHE A 229 -11.60 -5.22 -1.40
C PHE A 229 -12.99 -5.87 -1.52
N MET A 230 -13.84 -5.69 -0.50
CA MET A 230 -15.21 -6.19 -0.49
C MET A 230 -16.07 -5.49 -1.54
N LEU A 231 -15.98 -4.16 -1.67
CA LEU A 231 -16.69 -3.39 -2.70
C LEU A 231 -16.30 -3.85 -4.11
N SER A 232 -15.01 -4.01 -4.38
CA SER A 232 -14.53 -4.47 -5.67
C SER A 232 -14.99 -5.88 -6.01
N SER A 233 -15.06 -6.77 -5.02
CA SER A 233 -15.63 -8.11 -5.20
C SER A 233 -17.13 -8.09 -5.52
N LEU A 234 -17.90 -7.19 -4.87
CA LEU A 234 -19.32 -7.01 -5.20
C LEU A 234 -19.52 -6.45 -6.62
N ILE A 235 -18.68 -5.51 -7.04
CA ILE A 235 -18.71 -4.96 -8.40
C ILE A 235 -18.43 -6.07 -9.41
N GLU A 236 -17.37 -6.87 -9.19
CA GLU A 236 -17.03 -7.98 -10.09
C GLU A 236 -18.20 -8.96 -10.26
N LYS A 237 -18.82 -9.38 -9.15
CA LYS A 237 -19.97 -10.30 -9.17
C LYS A 237 -21.14 -9.72 -9.97
N LYS A 238 -21.50 -8.47 -9.71
CA LYS A 238 -22.62 -7.82 -10.41
C LYS A 238 -22.35 -7.66 -11.90
N CYS A 239 -21.13 -7.27 -12.29
CA CYS A 239 -20.75 -7.16 -13.70
C CYS A 239 -20.84 -8.52 -14.42
N LYS A 240 -20.37 -9.61 -13.79
CA LYS A 240 -20.50 -10.97 -14.33
C LYS A 240 -21.96 -11.45 -14.44
N THR A 241 -22.82 -11.03 -13.52
CA THR A 241 -24.26 -11.33 -13.62
C THR A 241 -24.89 -10.54 -14.76
N LEU A 242 -24.57 -9.24 -14.89
CA LEU A 242 -25.08 -8.39 -15.96
C LEU A 242 -24.66 -8.90 -17.34
N SER A 243 -23.40 -9.32 -17.49
CA SER A 243 -22.87 -9.88 -18.75
C SER A 243 -23.43 -11.25 -19.12
N LYS A 244 -24.18 -11.92 -18.22
CA LYS A 244 -24.89 -13.17 -18.52
C LYS A 244 -26.36 -12.93 -18.88
N ILE A 245 -26.89 -11.75 -18.59
CA ILE A 245 -28.28 -11.35 -18.83
C ILE A 245 -28.39 -10.59 -20.16
N LEU A 246 -27.36 -9.84 -20.54
CA LEU A 246 -27.16 -9.25 -21.87
C LEU A 246 -26.64 -10.31 -22.85
#